data_AF-A0AAW1XTB6-F1
#
_entry.id   AF-A0AAW1XTB6-F1
#
_cell.length_a   1.000
_cell.length_b   1.000
_cell.length_c   1.000
_cell.angle_alpha   90.00
_cell.angle_beta   90.00
_cell.angle_gamma   90.00
#
_symmetry.space_group_name_H-M   'P 1'
#
loop_
_entity.id
_entity.type
_entity.pdbx_description
1 polymer ?
#
loop_
_entity_poly.entity_id
_entity_poly.type
_entity_poly.pdbx_seq_one_letter_code
_entity_poly.pdbx_strand_id
1 'polypeptide(L)'
;MQMTGIVPDEITYLCLLSACAHGGLVKEAWYFFESIGKHGMTPKSEHYACMVDVLARRGQVEEAYQFICQMPREPTPSMLGALLNGCTNHRKLGLAEIVGRKLIEIQPITMPTINHVLDSEEIYWMLNFIVNEIRSDTNYRDQDYFLHASENQ
;
A
#
# COMPACT_ATOMS: atom_id res chain seq x y z
N MET A 1 -11.80 -25.05 -2.72
CA MET A 1 -12.27 -25.93 -3.82
C MET A 1 -11.12 -26.11 -4.79
N GLN A 2 -10.56 -27.32 -4.89
CA GLN A 2 -9.75 -27.72 -6.05
C GLN A 2 -10.64 -28.67 -6.86
N MET A 3 -11.35 -28.11 -7.84
CA MET A 3 -12.04 -28.94 -8.83
C MET A 3 -10.98 -29.43 -9.81
N THR A 4 -10.72 -30.73 -9.75
CA THR A 4 -9.76 -31.47 -10.57
C THR A 4 -10.03 -31.24 -12.05
N GLY A 5 -9.14 -30.49 -12.72
CA GLY A 5 -9.11 -30.41 -14.19
C GLY A 5 -8.95 -29.00 -14.78
N ILE A 6 -9.18 -27.93 -14.00
CA ILE A 6 -9.00 -26.55 -14.49
C ILE A 6 -7.70 -26.00 -13.93
N VAL A 7 -6.73 -25.75 -14.80
CA VAL A 7 -5.52 -25.01 -14.45
C VAL A 7 -5.95 -23.57 -14.19
N PRO A 8 -5.76 -23.02 -12.97
CA PRO A 8 -6.08 -21.64 -12.68
C PRO A 8 -5.28 -20.73 -13.61
N ASP A 9 -5.97 -19.83 -14.30
CA ASP A 9 -5.33 -18.83 -15.13
C ASP A 9 -4.93 -17.60 -14.31
N GLU A 10 -4.32 -16.64 -14.99
CA GLU A 10 -3.88 -15.39 -14.39
C GLU A 10 -5.01 -14.63 -13.68
N ILE A 11 -6.19 -14.57 -14.32
CA ILE A 11 -7.36 -13.87 -13.79
C ILE A 11 -7.85 -14.55 -12.51
N THR A 12 -7.81 -15.89 -12.47
CA THR A 12 -8.18 -16.67 -11.29
C THR A 12 -7.28 -16.33 -10.11
N TYR A 13 -5.96 -16.25 -10.31
CA TYR A 13 -5.03 -15.86 -9.25
C TYR A 13 -5.25 -14.42 -8.79
N LEU A 14 -5.51 -13.50 -9.72
CA LEU A 14 -5.86 -12.12 -9.35
C LEU A 14 -7.14 -12.05 -8.49
N CYS A 15 -8.19 -12.79 -8.86
CA CYS A 15 -9.41 -12.87 -8.07
C CYS A 15 -9.16 -13.44 -6.66
N LEU A 16 -8.35 -14.50 -6.56
CA LEU A 16 -7.99 -15.11 -5.27
C LEU A 16 -7.19 -14.14 -4.40
N LEU A 17 -6.20 -13.45 -4.96
CA LEU A 17 -5.40 -12.45 -4.23
C LEU A 17 -6.25 -11.25 -3.81
N SER A 18 -7.15 -10.77 -4.67
CA SER A 18 -8.08 -9.69 -4.32
C SER A 18 -9.01 -10.10 -3.17
N ALA A 19 -9.57 -11.31 -3.20
CA ALA A 19 -10.37 -11.82 -2.08
C ALA A 19 -9.55 -11.90 -0.79
N CYS A 20 -8.28 -12.31 -0.87
CA CYS A 20 -7.37 -12.30 0.28
C CYS A 20 -7.08 -10.88 0.78
N ALA A 21 -6.99 -9.88 -0.10
CA ALA A 21 -6.82 -8.48 0.29
C ALA A 21 -8.01 -7.95 1.08
N HIS A 22 -9.23 -8.22 0.60
CA HIS A 22 -10.46 -7.82 1.28
C HIS A 22 -10.65 -8.56 2.61
N GLY A 23 -10.34 -9.87 2.65
CA GLY A 23 -10.39 -10.67 3.87
C GLY A 23 -9.17 -10.50 4.79
N GLY A 24 -8.16 -9.76 4.34
CA GLY A 24 -6.84 -9.65 4.96
C GLY A 24 -6.22 -11.00 5.33
N LEU A 25 -6.30 -11.97 4.42
CA LEU A 25 -5.80 -13.33 4.57
C LEU A 25 -4.35 -13.40 4.06
N VAL A 26 -3.41 -12.98 4.91
CA VAL A 26 -2.00 -12.80 4.53
C VAL A 26 -1.34 -14.12 4.11
N LYS A 27 -1.58 -15.19 4.87
CA LYS A 27 -0.94 -16.49 4.62
C LYS A 27 -1.41 -17.08 3.29
N GLU A 28 -2.70 -16.97 3.03
CA GLU A 28 -3.35 -17.41 1.81
C GLU A 28 -2.89 -16.57 0.61
N ALA A 29 -2.74 -15.25 0.79
CA ALA A 29 -2.20 -14.37 -0.25
C ALA A 29 -0.80 -14.81 -0.69
N TRP A 30 0.12 -15.07 0.26
CA TRP A 30 1.44 -15.61 -0.05
C TRP A 30 1.40 -16.96 -0.76
N TYR A 31 0.55 -17.87 -0.27
CA TYR A 31 0.37 -19.18 -0.89
C TYR A 31 -0.06 -19.07 -2.36
N PHE A 32 -1.05 -18.22 -2.65
CA PHE A 32 -1.51 -18.01 -4.02
C PHE A 32 -0.48 -17.29 -4.88
N PHE A 33 0.21 -16.28 -4.33
CA PHE A 33 1.24 -15.54 -5.05
C PHE A 33 2.41 -16.44 -5.47
N GLU A 34 2.93 -17.27 -4.57
CA GLU A 34 3.96 -18.26 -4.91
C GLU A 34 3.47 -19.31 -5.91
N SER A 35 2.19 -19.66 -5.84
CA SER A 35 1.60 -20.66 -6.73
C SER A 35 1.58 -20.20 -8.18
N ILE A 36 1.55 -18.88 -8.46
CA ILE A 36 1.66 -18.33 -9.83
C ILE A 36 2.93 -18.84 -10.51
N GLY A 37 4.08 -18.71 -9.83
CA GLY A 37 5.38 -19.16 -10.35
C GLY A 37 5.47 -20.69 -10.48
N LYS A 38 4.88 -21.43 -9.52
CA LYS A 38 4.82 -22.90 -9.56
C LYS A 38 4.04 -23.45 -10.75
N HIS A 39 3.09 -22.66 -11.28
CA HIS A 39 2.32 -23.01 -12.49
C HIS A 39 2.91 -22.43 -13.78
N GLY A 40 4.15 -21.92 -13.74
CA GLY A 40 4.84 -21.39 -14.92
C GLY A 40 4.34 -20.03 -15.40
N MET A 41 3.57 -19.31 -14.57
CA MET A 41 3.12 -17.95 -14.86
C MET A 41 4.03 -16.92 -14.20
N THR A 42 4.07 -15.72 -14.78
CA THR A 42 4.82 -14.60 -14.23
C THR A 42 3.86 -13.64 -13.51
N PRO A 43 4.11 -13.28 -12.25
CA PRO A 43 3.30 -12.28 -11.55
C PRO A 43 3.31 -10.94 -12.29
N LYS A 44 2.14 -10.37 -12.56
CA LYS A 44 1.96 -9.03 -13.12
C LYS A 44 1.76 -7.99 -12.02
N SER A 45 1.75 -6.72 -12.43
CA SER A 45 1.62 -5.55 -11.56
C SER A 45 0.42 -5.66 -10.62
N GLU A 46 -0.70 -6.17 -11.13
CA GLU A 46 -1.96 -6.34 -10.40
C GLU A 46 -1.80 -7.33 -9.23
N HIS A 47 -1.05 -8.42 -9.42
CA HIS A 47 -0.77 -9.38 -8.35
C HIS A 47 0.09 -8.77 -7.24
N TYR A 48 1.13 -8.00 -7.62
CA TYR A 48 1.95 -7.28 -6.65
C TYR A 48 1.12 -6.25 -5.88
N ALA A 49 0.20 -5.55 -6.55
CA ALA A 49 -0.66 -4.56 -5.91
C ALA A 49 -1.56 -5.20 -4.86
N CYS A 50 -2.15 -6.37 -5.16
CA CYS A 50 -2.91 -7.12 -4.16
C CYS A 50 -2.07 -7.54 -2.97
N MET A 51 -0.83 -8.00 -3.18
CA MET A 51 0.07 -8.38 -2.08
C MET A 51 0.40 -7.19 -1.17
N VAL A 52 0.71 -6.03 -1.77
CA VAL A 52 0.96 -4.80 -1.02
C VAL A 52 -0.27 -4.38 -0.22
N ASP A 53 -1.46 -4.41 -0.82
CA ASP A 53 -2.71 -4.04 -0.14
C ASP A 53 -3.00 -4.96 1.05
N VAL A 54 -2.86 -6.28 0.89
CA VAL A 54 -3.02 -7.27 1.98
C VAL A 54 -2.10 -6.92 3.16
N LEU A 55 -0.80 -6.73 2.91
CA LEU A 55 0.20 -6.49 3.95
C LEU A 55 0.00 -5.12 4.61
N ALA A 56 -0.23 -4.08 3.81
CA ALA A 56 -0.43 -2.71 4.30
C ALA A 56 -1.67 -2.59 5.19
N ARG A 57 -2.80 -3.19 4.79
CA ARG A 57 -4.04 -3.18 5.59
C ARG A 57 -3.87 -3.94 6.91
N ARG A 58 -3.03 -4.97 6.94
CA ARG A 58 -2.72 -5.75 8.15
C ARG A 58 -1.62 -5.16 9.03
N GLY A 59 -1.08 -4.00 8.66
CA GLY A 59 -0.06 -3.32 9.44
C GLY A 59 1.33 -3.92 9.30
N GLN A 60 1.49 -4.88 8.39
CA GLN A 60 2.77 -5.47 8.00
C GLN A 60 3.47 -4.57 6.97
N VAL A 61 3.56 -3.28 7.28
CA VAL A 61 4.00 -2.25 6.32
C VAL A 61 5.49 -2.33 6.04
N GLU A 62 6.32 -2.74 7.00
CA GLU A 62 7.74 -2.99 6.76
C GLU A 62 7.95 -4.14 5.77
N GLU A 63 7.18 -5.22 5.91
CA GLU A 63 7.22 -6.36 4.98
C GLU A 63 6.68 -5.96 3.61
N ALA A 64 5.60 -5.16 3.55
CA ALA A 64 5.08 -4.61 2.31
C ALA A 64 6.12 -3.73 1.58
N TYR A 65 6.86 -2.91 2.31
CA TYR A 65 7.92 -2.08 1.75
C TYR A 65 9.08 -2.92 1.21
N GLN A 66 9.54 -3.91 1.98
CA GLN A 66 10.58 -4.85 1.54
C GLN A 66 10.14 -5.59 0.28
N PHE A 67 8.89 -6.05 0.25
CA PHE A 67 8.32 -6.72 -0.91
C PHE A 67 8.32 -5.83 -2.15
N ILE A 68 7.92 -4.56 -2.03
CA ILE A 68 7.99 -3.58 -3.12
C ILE A 68 9.42 -3.39 -3.62
N CYS A 69 10.39 -3.28 -2.71
CA CYS A 69 11.80 -3.09 -3.08
C CYS A 69 12.42 -4.32 -3.78
N GLN A 70 11.86 -5.51 -3.58
CA GLN A 70 12.30 -6.76 -4.23
C GLN A 70 11.63 -7.02 -5.57
N MET A 71 10.65 -6.19 -5.97
CA MET A 71 9.95 -6.37 -7.23
C MET A 71 10.91 -6.21 -8.42
N PRO A 72 10.74 -7.00 -9.50
CA PRO A 72 11.56 -6.88 -10.71
C PRO A 72 11.24 -5.60 -11.53
N ARG A 73 10.32 -4.76 -11.06
CA ARG A 73 9.78 -3.59 -11.73
C ARG A 73 9.52 -2.49 -10.71
N GLU A 74 9.52 -1.24 -11.16
CA GLU A 74 9.14 -0.11 -10.31
C GLU A 74 7.69 -0.26 -9.82
N PRO A 75 7.41 0.07 -8.55
CA PRO A 75 6.06 0.05 -8.01
C PRO A 75 5.19 1.09 -8.70
N THR A 76 3.92 0.77 -8.86
CA THR A 76 2.96 1.74 -9.36
C THR A 76 2.61 2.75 -8.26
N PRO A 77 2.14 3.95 -8.64
CA PRO A 77 1.66 4.93 -7.67
C PRO A 77 0.56 4.39 -6.76
N SER A 78 -0.31 3.52 -7.29
CA SER A 78 -1.37 2.87 -6.54
C SER A 78 -0.83 1.95 -5.43
N MET A 79 0.27 1.23 -5.69
CA MET A 79 0.94 0.39 -4.67
C MET A 79 1.52 1.24 -3.55
N LEU A 80 2.22 2.32 -3.90
CA LEU A 80 2.79 3.23 -2.92
C LEU A 80 1.71 3.96 -2.12
N GLY A 81 0.60 4.35 -2.75
CA GLY A 81 -0.56 4.93 -2.07
C GLY A 81 -1.21 3.97 -1.08
N ALA A 82 -1.39 2.69 -1.45
CA ALA A 82 -1.90 1.67 -0.54
C ALA A 82 -0.95 1.44 0.66
N LEU A 83 0.36 1.38 0.40
CA LEU A 83 1.37 1.25 1.45
C LEU A 83 1.41 2.48 2.38
N LEU A 84 1.36 3.70 1.82
CA LEU A 84 1.31 4.94 2.58
C LEU A 84 0.09 4.97 3.52
N ASN A 85 -1.09 4.63 2.98
CA ASN A 85 -2.31 4.53 3.78
C ASN A 85 -2.17 3.49 4.91
N GLY A 86 -1.57 2.33 4.63
CA GLY A 86 -1.21 1.36 5.66
C GLY A 86 -0.29 1.96 6.73
N CYS A 87 0.77 2.66 6.34
CA CYS A 87 1.72 3.26 7.27
C CYS A 87 1.04 4.30 8.18
N THR A 88 0.17 5.14 7.61
CA THR A 88 -0.59 6.14 8.36
C THR A 88 -1.56 5.49 9.35
N ASN A 89 -2.35 4.51 8.90
CA ASN A 89 -3.32 3.83 9.76
C ASN A 89 -2.67 3.06 10.91
N HIS A 90 -1.46 2.55 10.71
CA HIS A 90 -0.70 1.79 11.71
C HIS A 90 0.39 2.63 12.41
N ARG A 91 0.37 3.96 12.23
CA ARG A 91 1.27 4.94 12.87
C ARG A 91 2.77 4.70 12.63
N LYS A 92 3.12 4.12 11.48
CA LYS A 92 4.50 3.92 11.02
C LYS A 92 5.00 5.14 10.25
N LEU A 93 5.08 6.26 10.95
CA LEU A 93 5.31 7.59 10.36
C LEU A 93 6.65 7.70 9.61
N GLY A 94 7.72 7.10 10.13
CA GLY A 94 9.02 7.11 9.45
C GLY A 94 8.98 6.40 8.09
N LEU A 95 8.22 5.31 7.99
CA LEU A 95 8.03 4.61 6.72
C LEU A 95 7.06 5.35 5.80
N ALA A 96 6.01 5.96 6.35
CA ALA A 96 5.08 6.82 5.60
C ALA A 96 5.82 7.95 4.89
N GLU A 97 6.78 8.60 5.56
CA GLU A 97 7.59 9.67 4.98
C GLU A 97 8.45 9.18 3.80
N ILE A 98 9.09 8.02 3.94
CA ILE A 98 9.90 7.40 2.88
C ILE A 98 9.03 7.04 1.66
N VAL A 99 7.88 6.40 1.90
CA VAL A 99 6.96 5.97 0.85
C VAL A 99 6.33 7.18 0.16
N GLY A 100 5.97 8.22 0.91
CA GLY A 100 5.42 9.48 0.39
C GLY A 100 6.41 10.20 -0.52
N ARG A 101 7.70 10.28 -0.16
CA ARG A 101 8.74 10.82 -1.05
C ARG A 101 8.82 10.04 -2.36
N LYS A 102 8.89 8.71 -2.29
CA LYS A 102 8.97 7.87 -3.50
C LYS A 102 7.74 8.04 -4.39
N LEU A 103 6.55 8.23 -3.81
CA LEU A 103 5.33 8.48 -4.57
C LEU A 103 5.38 9.79 -5.37
N ILE A 104 5.93 10.85 -4.79
CA ILE A 104 6.12 12.16 -5.47
C ILE A 104 7.16 12.07 -6.59
N GLU A 105 8.22 11.27 -6.41
CA GLU A 105 9.21 11.04 -7.46
C GLU A 105 8.61 10.32 -8.69
N ILE A 106 7.71 9.36 -8.47
CA ILE A 106 7.07 8.59 -9.56
C ILE A 106 5.90 9.35 -10.20
N GLN A 107 5.13 10.11 -9.41
CA GLN A 107 4.15 11.06 -9.91
C GLN A 107 4.63 12.48 -9.61
N PRO A 108 5.51 13.05 -10.44
CA PRO A 108 5.63 14.49 -10.46
C PRO A 108 4.25 15.00 -10.85
N ILE A 109 3.58 15.67 -9.92
CA ILE A 109 2.26 16.22 -10.15
C ILE A 109 2.43 17.24 -11.27
N THR A 110 2.15 16.85 -12.49
CA THR A 110 1.99 17.76 -13.61
C THR A 110 0.65 18.45 -13.39
N MET A 111 0.63 19.44 -12.49
CA MET A 111 -0.43 20.44 -12.47
C MET A 111 -0.35 21.18 -13.82
N PRO A 112 -1.30 21.00 -14.76
CA PRO A 112 -1.18 21.59 -16.10
C PRO A 112 -1.38 23.11 -16.09
N THR A 113 -1.42 23.77 -14.93
CA THR A 113 -1.77 25.19 -14.81
C THR A 113 -0.67 26.06 -14.17
N ILE A 114 0.47 25.49 -13.77
CA ILE A 114 1.55 26.28 -13.15
C ILE A 114 2.86 26.02 -13.88
N ASN A 115 2.91 26.39 -15.16
CA ASN A 115 4.12 26.27 -15.99
C ASN A 115 5.18 27.35 -15.71
N HIS A 116 5.08 28.08 -14.59
CA HIS A 116 6.10 29.01 -14.16
C HIS A 116 6.23 28.95 -12.65
N VAL A 117 7.44 28.57 -12.21
CA VAL A 117 7.95 28.67 -10.83
C VAL A 117 7.39 27.61 -9.88
N LEU A 118 8.12 26.50 -9.71
CA LEU A 118 8.18 25.81 -8.42
C LEU A 118 9.66 25.55 -8.14
N ASP A 119 10.26 26.43 -7.33
CA ASP A 119 11.57 26.17 -6.75
C ASP A 119 11.45 25.00 -5.75
N SER A 120 12.57 24.31 -5.49
CA SER A 120 12.68 23.10 -4.65
C SER A 120 12.01 23.18 -3.27
N GLU A 121 11.67 24.38 -2.78
CA GLU A 121 10.98 24.60 -1.52
C GLU A 121 9.47 24.27 -1.57
N GLU A 122 8.81 24.28 -2.74
CA GLU A 122 7.37 23.98 -2.83
C GLU A 122 7.06 22.48 -2.79
N ILE A 123 7.94 21.64 -3.37
CA ILE A 123 7.91 20.17 -3.15
C ILE A 123 8.10 19.86 -1.67
N TYR A 124 8.98 20.60 -1.00
CA TYR A 124 9.21 20.48 0.43
C TYR A 124 7.98 20.93 1.25
N TRP A 125 7.25 21.93 0.79
CA TRP A 125 5.96 22.32 1.38
C TRP A 125 4.86 21.28 1.18
N MET A 126 4.81 20.60 0.03
CA MET A 126 3.87 19.50 -0.20
C MET A 126 4.23 18.24 0.62
N LEU A 127 5.52 17.92 0.74
CA LEU A 127 6.00 16.88 1.64
C LEU A 127 5.64 17.22 3.08
N ASN A 128 5.90 18.45 3.52
CA ASN A 128 5.48 18.91 4.84
C ASN A 128 3.97 18.93 4.98
N PHE A 129 3.19 19.28 3.96
CA PHE A 129 1.74 19.26 4.01
C PHE A 129 1.23 17.84 4.17
N ILE A 130 1.69 16.88 3.37
CA ILE A 130 1.30 15.46 3.50
C ILE A 130 1.75 14.89 4.85
N VAL A 131 2.99 15.17 5.28
CA VAL A 131 3.52 14.71 6.58
C VAL A 131 2.78 15.37 7.74
N ASN A 132 2.42 16.65 7.62
CA ASN A 132 1.68 17.40 8.64
C ASN A 132 0.20 17.02 8.67
N GLU A 133 -0.40 16.68 7.53
CA GLU A 133 -1.76 16.17 7.43
C GLU A 133 -1.86 14.77 8.04
N ILE A 134 -0.87 13.90 7.76
CA ILE A 134 -0.72 12.60 8.45
C ILE A 134 -0.55 12.81 9.98
N ARG A 135 0.18 13.85 10.39
CA ARG A 135 0.35 14.23 11.81
C ARG A 135 -0.90 14.89 12.43
N SER A 136 -1.75 15.57 11.65
CA SER A 136 -2.96 16.22 12.15
C SER A 136 -4.11 15.22 12.31
N ASP A 137 -4.28 14.30 11.35
CA ASP A 137 -5.27 13.21 11.42
C ASP A 137 -5.03 12.26 12.61
N THR A 138 -3.78 12.05 12.99
CA THR A 138 -3.42 11.25 14.18
C THR A 138 -3.81 11.94 15.48
N ASN A 139 -3.67 13.27 15.56
CA ASN A 139 -4.05 14.07 16.73
C ASN A 139 -5.58 14.11 16.92
N TYR A 140 -6.34 14.08 15.81
CA TYR A 140 -7.80 14.00 15.84
C TYR A 140 -8.28 12.60 16.29
N ARG A 141 -7.70 11.52 15.74
CA ARG A 141 -8.09 10.14 16.12
C ARG A 141 -7.67 9.74 17.54
N ASP A 142 -6.61 10.32 18.12
CA ASP A 142 -6.23 10.05 19.51
C ASP A 142 -7.26 10.57 20.53
N GLN A 143 -8.08 11.56 20.19
CA GLN A 143 -9.17 12.02 21.06
C GLN A 143 -10.36 11.05 21.08
N ASP A 144 -10.63 10.34 19.98
CA ASP A 144 -11.75 9.38 19.90
C ASP A 144 -11.49 8.06 20.63
N TYR A 145 -10.22 7.63 20.76
CA TYR A 145 -9.87 6.43 21.55
C TYR A 145 -10.05 6.61 23.06
N PHE A 146 -9.91 7.85 23.58
CA PHE A 146 -10.16 8.13 25.00
C PHE A 146 -11.65 8.22 25.34
N LEU A 147 -12.52 8.53 24.37
CA LEU A 147 -13.96 8.61 24.59
C LEU A 147 -14.61 7.22 24.68
N HIS A 148 -14.09 6.20 23.97
CA HIS A 148 -14.64 4.84 24.03
C HIS A 148 -14.01 3.93 25.10
N ALA A 149 -12.96 4.36 25.80
CA ALA A 149 -12.33 3.59 26.87
C ALA A 149 -12.93 3.87 28.27
N SER A 150 -13.87 4.82 28.41
CA SER A 150 -14.43 5.25 29.71
C SER A 150 -15.87 4.80 29.99
N GLU A 151 -16.50 4.01 29.12
CA GLU A 151 -17.88 3.51 29.31
C GLU A 151 -17.99 2.06 29.82
N ASN A 152 -16.90 1.44 30.29
CA ASN A 152 -16.95 0.09 30.89
C ASN A 152 -16.22 0.03 32.25
N GLN A 153 -16.68 0.84 33.20
CA GLN A 153 -16.48 0.60 34.64
C GLN A 153 -17.77 0.84 35.42
#